data_AF-A0A521KJN2-F1
#
_entry.id   AF-A0A521KJN2-F1
#
_cell.length_a   1.000
_cell.length_b   1.000
_cell.length_c   1.000
_cell.angle_alpha   90.00
_cell.angle_beta   90.00
_cell.angle_gamma   90.00
#
_symmetry.space_group_name_H-M   'P 1'
#
loop_
_entity.id
_entity.type
_entity.pdbx_description
1 polymer ?
#
loop_
_entity_poly.entity_id
_entity_poly.type
_entity_poly.pdbx_seq_one_letter_code
_entity_poly.pdbx_strand_id
1 'polypeptide(L)'
;MFELPPPPPPAAAPLVVAIAPAAWLDALAPWAAARKTELAVELAALEDVCAQHDGVDAPERIKRHLWRAWKERGARYALLVGDADVFPVRFMALDRVTPAAFDWAFYPSDLYYADVAELDGSFDDWNASRDGFHAGYFGEVCGEKNKDGAIDRDGVSYCPELGVGRWPVSTREQLNAVIAKTLAAKQPERPRAALLHAAGWIDCSALFHELGARLDGAGYASNVSVGQASAGLGSLEQGATIALHAGHGSPGGWEHCVGPAEEAALLSIANGVLFSAGCSTAHWAPEPPYQPYVDALGVPQRGTNAGQVFTSPPPPPAPLQGGAHAEESIGERLVRAPNGGALAYIGCTTGAQPCALSLQDGFVRALAQREAPDAPRLRVGDAWRRALAHYHAAERLADLKPNEDWYPPSIYFQGMKFVLLG
;
A
#
# COMPACT_ATOMS: atom_id res chain seq x y z
N MET A 1 5.33 25.26 -0.99
CA MET A 1 4.96 24.58 0.27
C MET A 1 3.66 23.88 -0.03
N PHE A 2 3.68 22.55 -0.12
CA PHE A 2 2.45 21.75 -0.20
C PHE A 2 1.83 21.77 1.19
N GLU A 3 0.73 22.49 1.37
CA GLU A 3 -0.07 22.40 2.58
C GLU A 3 -1.14 21.34 2.34
N LEU A 4 -1.12 20.29 3.18
CA LEU A 4 -2.22 19.33 3.25
C LEU A 4 -3.52 20.10 3.50
N PRO A 5 -4.67 19.66 2.94
CA PRO A 5 -5.96 20.30 3.21
C PRO A 5 -6.18 20.44 4.73
N PRO A 6 -6.71 21.59 5.19
CA PRO A 6 -6.79 21.89 6.62
C PRO A 6 -7.62 20.82 7.33
N PRO A 7 -7.15 20.31 8.48
CA PRO A 7 -7.90 19.28 9.21
C PRO A 7 -9.25 19.85 9.65
N PRO A 8 -10.36 19.09 9.53
CA PRO A 8 -11.61 19.48 10.17
C PRO A 8 -11.43 19.69 11.68
N PRO A 9 -12.26 20.55 12.30
CA PRO A 9 -12.02 21.07 13.65
C PRO A 9 -11.89 19.96 14.71
N PRO A 10 -11.03 20.15 15.72
CA PRO A 10 -10.79 19.15 16.75
C PRO A 10 -11.94 19.15 17.77
N ALA A 11 -12.73 18.07 17.79
CA ALA A 11 -13.65 17.78 18.90
C ALA A 11 -14.08 16.29 19.02
N ALA A 12 -13.76 15.42 18.06
CA ALA A 12 -14.17 14.00 18.09
C ALA A 12 -12.97 13.07 17.83
N ALA A 13 -13.01 11.86 18.39
CA ALA A 13 -12.05 10.80 18.06
C ALA A 13 -11.99 10.60 16.54
N PRO A 14 -10.82 10.39 15.94
CA PRO A 14 -10.73 10.26 14.49
C PRO A 14 -11.53 9.04 14.03
N LEU A 15 -12.24 9.21 12.92
CA LEU A 15 -13.12 8.19 12.35
C LEU A 15 -12.33 7.25 11.43
N VAL A 16 -12.47 5.95 11.66
CA VAL A 16 -12.09 4.87 10.74
C VAL A 16 -13.35 4.24 10.14
N VAL A 17 -13.38 4.13 8.81
CA VAL A 17 -14.40 3.38 8.07
C VAL A 17 -13.81 2.02 7.71
N ALA A 18 -14.28 0.96 8.35
CA ALA A 18 -13.91 -0.41 8.02
C ALA A 18 -14.96 -1.01 7.09
N ILE A 19 -14.54 -1.34 5.87
CA ILE A 19 -15.41 -1.90 4.84
C ILE A 19 -15.06 -3.38 4.68
N ALA A 20 -16.06 -4.26 4.83
CA ALA A 20 -15.89 -5.70 4.77
C ALA A 20 -17.14 -6.35 4.16
N PRO A 21 -17.07 -7.59 3.64
CA PRO A 21 -18.25 -8.37 3.32
C PRO A 21 -19.26 -8.36 4.49
N ALA A 22 -20.55 -8.23 4.18
CA ALA A 22 -21.61 -8.18 5.18
C ALA A 22 -21.56 -9.37 6.15
N ALA A 23 -21.18 -10.54 5.63
CA ALA A 23 -21.04 -11.79 6.38
C ALA A 23 -19.90 -11.79 7.43
N TRP A 24 -19.03 -10.77 7.44
CA TRP A 24 -17.87 -10.67 8.33
C TRP A 24 -17.97 -9.54 9.37
N LEU A 25 -19.01 -8.70 9.29
CA LEU A 25 -19.17 -7.57 10.21
C LEU A 25 -19.34 -8.00 11.67
N ASP A 26 -19.94 -9.17 11.92
CA ASP A 26 -20.09 -9.74 13.25
C ASP A 26 -18.73 -10.11 13.88
N ALA A 27 -17.79 -10.63 13.07
CA ALA A 27 -16.43 -10.93 13.49
C ALA A 27 -15.64 -9.65 13.82
N LEU A 28 -15.91 -8.54 13.13
CA LEU A 28 -15.26 -7.24 13.34
C LEU A 28 -15.81 -6.46 14.55
N ALA A 29 -17.03 -6.75 15.00
CA ALA A 29 -17.68 -6.01 16.08
C ALA A 29 -16.87 -5.96 17.40
N PRO A 30 -16.22 -7.05 17.88
CA PRO A 30 -15.34 -7.00 19.05
C PRO A 30 -14.12 -6.10 18.84
N TRP A 31 -13.52 -6.10 17.65
CA TRP A 31 -12.41 -5.20 17.33
C TRP A 31 -12.86 -3.75 17.36
N ALA A 32 -13.97 -3.43 16.70
CA ALA A 32 -14.55 -2.08 16.71
C ALA A 32 -14.85 -1.60 18.14
N ALA A 33 -15.42 -2.47 18.97
CA ALA A 33 -15.73 -2.16 20.37
C ALA A 33 -14.46 -1.88 21.20
N ALA A 34 -13.39 -2.66 21.02
CA ALA A 34 -12.13 -2.48 21.72
C ALA A 34 -11.41 -1.17 21.35
N ARG A 35 -11.71 -0.56 20.20
CA ARG A 35 -11.10 0.70 19.74
C ARG A 35 -11.90 1.96 20.07
N LYS A 36 -13.10 1.85 20.66
CA LYS A 36 -13.99 3.00 20.93
C LYS A 36 -13.41 4.11 21.80
N THR A 37 -12.42 3.80 22.64
CA THR A 37 -11.71 4.80 23.47
C THR A 37 -10.68 5.61 22.67
N GLU A 38 -10.29 5.12 21.49
CA GLU A 38 -9.22 5.70 20.67
C GLU A 38 -9.71 6.20 19.30
N LEU A 39 -10.79 5.60 18.77
CA LEU A 39 -11.31 5.78 17.42
C LEU A 39 -12.84 5.76 17.43
N ALA A 40 -13.45 6.58 16.58
CA ALA A 40 -14.81 6.29 16.11
C ALA A 40 -14.70 5.24 15.00
N VAL A 41 -15.41 4.11 15.13
CA VAL A 41 -15.36 3.01 14.16
C VAL A 41 -16.71 2.87 13.48
N GLU A 42 -16.74 3.05 12.16
CA GLU A 42 -17.87 2.74 11.29
C GLU A 42 -17.60 1.40 10.62
N LEU A 43 -18.49 0.41 10.84
CA LEU A 43 -18.46 -0.87 10.12
C LEU A 43 -19.45 -0.79 8.96
N ALA A 44 -18.96 -0.89 7.74
CA ALA A 44 -19.77 -0.79 6.52
C ALA A 44 -19.73 -2.12 5.74
N ALA A 45 -20.90 -2.62 5.36
CA ALA A 45 -21.01 -3.77 4.47
C ALA A 45 -20.58 -3.37 3.06
N LEU A 46 -19.63 -4.10 2.48
CA LEU A 46 -19.12 -3.89 1.13
C LEU A 46 -20.24 -3.90 0.10
N GLU A 47 -21.19 -4.82 0.23
CA GLU A 47 -22.34 -4.99 -0.66
C GLU A 47 -23.26 -3.76 -0.60
N ASP A 48 -23.53 -3.24 0.60
CA ASP A 48 -24.33 -2.03 0.80
C ASP A 48 -23.62 -0.80 0.22
N VAL A 49 -22.31 -0.66 0.47
CA VAL A 49 -21.49 0.41 -0.13
C VAL A 49 -21.55 0.35 -1.66
N CYS A 50 -21.41 -0.83 -2.26
CA CYS A 50 -21.47 -0.99 -3.72
C CYS A 50 -22.88 -0.77 -4.30
N ALA A 51 -23.94 -0.91 -3.50
CA ALA A 51 -25.32 -0.73 -3.93
C ALA A 51 -25.83 0.71 -3.75
N GLN A 52 -25.30 1.45 -2.76
CA GLN A 52 -25.82 2.77 -2.36
C GLN A 52 -25.19 3.97 -3.09
N HIS A 53 -24.06 3.76 -3.78
CA HIS A 53 -23.34 4.82 -4.48
C HIS A 53 -23.37 4.57 -5.98
N ASP A 54 -23.59 5.63 -6.75
CA ASP A 54 -23.35 5.62 -8.19
C ASP A 54 -21.84 5.52 -8.47
N GLY A 55 -21.46 5.03 -9.64
CA GLY A 55 -20.07 4.88 -10.06
C GLY A 55 -19.95 3.81 -11.14
N VAL A 56 -18.92 3.91 -11.99
CA VAL A 56 -18.76 3.03 -13.16
C VAL A 56 -18.55 1.57 -12.77
N ASP A 57 -17.97 1.32 -11.60
CA ASP A 57 -17.69 0.00 -11.04
C ASP A 57 -17.62 0.03 -9.49
N ALA A 58 -17.33 -1.13 -8.88
CA ALA A 58 -17.28 -1.26 -7.43
C ALA A 58 -16.19 -0.39 -6.75
N PRO A 59 -14.93 -0.32 -7.24
CA PRO A 59 -13.93 0.57 -6.65
C PRO A 59 -14.35 2.04 -6.62
N GLU A 60 -14.94 2.58 -7.70
CA GLU A 60 -15.38 3.99 -7.68
C GLU A 60 -16.47 4.22 -6.64
N ARG A 61 -17.42 3.29 -6.49
CA ARG A 61 -18.50 3.38 -5.49
C ARG A 61 -17.95 3.35 -4.06
N ILE A 62 -16.95 2.50 -3.80
CA ILE A 62 -16.22 2.46 -2.53
C ILE A 62 -15.48 3.78 -2.30
N LYS A 63 -14.75 4.29 -3.29
CA LYS A 63 -14.03 5.57 -3.20
C LYS A 63 -14.99 6.73 -2.91
N ARG A 64 -16.17 6.77 -3.54
CA ARG A 64 -17.21 7.78 -3.28
C ARG A 64 -17.76 7.70 -1.86
N HIS A 65 -17.97 6.49 -1.33
CA HIS A 65 -18.37 6.31 0.06
C HIS A 65 -17.30 6.88 1.01
N LEU A 66 -16.03 6.59 0.76
CA LEU A 66 -14.89 7.10 1.55
C LEU A 66 -14.73 8.62 1.43
N TRP A 67 -14.88 9.17 0.23
CA TRP A 67 -14.88 10.62 -0.01
C TRP A 67 -15.96 11.33 0.81
N ARG A 68 -17.20 10.83 0.81
CA ARG A 68 -18.29 11.39 1.64
C ARG A 68 -17.97 11.24 3.12
N ALA A 69 -17.45 10.10 3.55
CA ALA A 69 -17.06 9.90 4.95
C ALA A 69 -15.97 10.89 5.40
N TRP A 70 -14.97 11.14 4.56
CA TRP A 70 -13.95 12.15 4.79
C TRP A 70 -14.55 13.56 4.85
N LYS A 71 -15.31 13.95 3.82
CA LYS A 71 -15.81 15.31 3.63
C LYS A 71 -16.90 15.70 4.63
N GLU A 72 -17.80 14.77 4.95
CA GLU A 72 -19.02 15.06 5.73
C GLU A 72 -18.89 14.63 7.20
N ARG A 73 -18.16 13.54 7.47
CA ARG A 73 -18.03 12.94 8.81
C ARG A 73 -16.63 13.05 9.40
N GLY A 74 -15.67 13.59 8.65
CA GLY A 74 -14.30 13.74 9.10
C GLY A 74 -13.57 12.40 9.27
N ALA A 75 -13.84 11.41 8.41
CA ALA A 75 -13.01 10.20 8.34
C ALA A 75 -11.53 10.56 8.14
N ARG A 76 -10.65 9.76 8.76
CA ARG A 76 -9.20 9.87 8.64
C ARG A 76 -8.56 8.57 8.19
N TYR A 77 -9.24 7.46 8.38
CA TYR A 77 -8.71 6.15 8.07
C TYR A 77 -9.77 5.31 7.36
N ALA A 78 -9.32 4.42 6.48
CA ALA A 78 -10.12 3.33 5.98
C ALA A 78 -9.41 2.00 6.21
N LEU A 79 -10.16 0.98 6.58
CA LEU A 79 -9.67 -0.40 6.64
C LEU A 79 -10.43 -1.22 5.62
N LEU A 80 -9.72 -1.73 4.61
CA LEU A 80 -10.25 -2.60 3.57
C LEU A 80 -10.10 -4.05 4.04
N VAL A 81 -11.20 -4.75 4.29
CA VAL A 81 -11.15 -6.13 4.81
C VAL A 81 -11.48 -7.12 3.71
N GLY A 82 -10.43 -7.72 3.17
CA GLY A 82 -10.50 -8.71 2.12
C GLY A 82 -9.26 -8.68 1.22
N ASP A 83 -8.88 -9.85 0.72
CA ASP A 83 -7.89 -9.98 -0.34
C ASP A 83 -8.49 -9.67 -1.72
N ALA A 84 -7.72 -9.73 -2.81
CA ALA A 84 -8.17 -9.40 -4.17
C ALA A 84 -9.33 -10.29 -4.69
N ASP A 85 -9.55 -11.46 -4.07
CA ASP A 85 -10.69 -12.35 -4.36
C ASP A 85 -11.96 -11.98 -3.57
N VAL A 86 -11.85 -11.11 -2.55
CA VAL A 86 -12.95 -10.72 -1.66
C VAL A 86 -13.30 -9.24 -1.76
N PHE A 87 -12.31 -8.36 -1.82
CA PHE A 87 -12.49 -6.92 -1.77
C PHE A 87 -11.97 -6.26 -3.06
N PRO A 88 -12.79 -5.46 -3.77
CA PRO A 88 -12.44 -4.87 -5.06
C PRO A 88 -11.09 -4.15 -5.06
N VAL A 89 -10.33 -4.40 -6.11
CA VAL A 89 -9.03 -3.79 -6.40
C VAL A 89 -9.21 -2.73 -7.48
N ARG A 90 -8.59 -1.56 -7.28
CA ARG A 90 -8.36 -0.66 -8.41
C ARG A 90 -7.01 -1.00 -9.03
N PHE A 91 -7.01 -1.23 -10.34
CA PHE A 91 -5.80 -1.34 -11.13
C PHE A 91 -5.52 -0.02 -11.84
N MET A 92 -4.32 0.52 -11.64
CA MET A 92 -3.83 1.67 -12.39
C MET A 92 -3.24 1.20 -13.73
N ALA A 93 -3.29 2.03 -14.78
CA ALA A 93 -2.82 1.67 -16.12
C ALA A 93 -1.52 2.42 -16.49
N LEU A 94 -0.57 1.70 -17.08
CA LEU A 94 0.74 2.23 -17.44
C LEU A 94 1.05 1.90 -18.89
N ASP A 95 1.54 2.89 -19.62
CA ASP A 95 2.20 2.58 -20.87
C ASP A 95 3.55 1.90 -20.59
N ARG A 96 3.89 0.89 -21.38
CA ARG A 96 5.10 0.07 -21.24
C ARG A 96 5.70 -0.16 -22.62
N VAL A 97 6.93 -0.67 -22.69
CA VAL A 97 7.51 -1.13 -23.96
C VAL A 97 7.45 -2.65 -24.03
N THR A 98 6.24 -3.19 -24.09
CA THR A 98 6.00 -4.64 -24.24
C THR A 98 4.99 -4.89 -25.37
N PRO A 99 5.46 -5.13 -26.61
CA PRO A 99 4.58 -5.23 -27.77
C PRO A 99 3.53 -6.33 -27.66
N ALA A 100 3.85 -7.45 -27.01
CA ALA A 100 2.90 -8.55 -26.79
C ALA A 100 1.72 -8.15 -25.89
N ALA A 101 1.90 -7.15 -25.02
CA ALA A 101 0.89 -6.59 -24.13
C ALA A 101 0.20 -5.35 -24.74
N PHE A 102 0.41 -5.10 -26.03
CA PHE A 102 0.02 -3.85 -26.68
C PHE A 102 0.61 -2.62 -25.98
N ASP A 103 1.83 -2.73 -25.43
CA ASP A 103 2.52 -1.63 -24.74
C ASP A 103 1.74 -1.06 -23.54
N TRP A 104 0.90 -1.86 -22.87
CA TRP A 104 0.18 -1.49 -21.64
C TRP A 104 0.35 -2.53 -20.53
N ALA A 105 0.33 -2.07 -19.29
CA ALA A 105 0.29 -2.89 -18.09
C ALA A 105 -0.65 -2.31 -17.03
N PHE A 106 -1.07 -3.15 -16.10
CA PHE A 106 -1.96 -2.80 -14.99
C PHE A 106 -1.36 -3.24 -13.66
N TYR A 107 -1.46 -2.39 -12.65
CA TYR A 107 -0.95 -2.69 -11.32
C TYR A 107 -1.96 -2.34 -10.23
N PRO A 108 -2.13 -3.19 -9.19
CA PRO A 108 -3.06 -2.93 -8.11
C PRO A 108 -2.60 -1.74 -7.26
N SER A 109 -3.52 -0.85 -6.89
CA SER A 109 -3.23 0.32 -6.07
C SER A 109 -4.34 0.64 -5.09
N ASP A 110 -4.05 0.47 -3.79
CA ASP A 110 -4.92 0.93 -2.72
C ASP A 110 -4.78 2.45 -2.44
N LEU A 111 -3.79 3.12 -3.05
CA LEU A 111 -3.70 4.59 -3.02
C LEU A 111 -4.96 5.22 -3.62
N TYR A 112 -5.62 4.54 -4.57
CA TYR A 112 -6.92 4.96 -5.11
C TYR A 112 -7.99 5.17 -4.02
N TYR A 113 -8.00 4.34 -2.98
CA TYR A 113 -8.96 4.48 -1.89
C TYR A 113 -8.55 5.52 -0.84
N ALA A 114 -7.30 5.98 -0.88
CA ALA A 114 -6.73 6.95 0.04
C ALA A 114 -6.80 8.39 -0.48
N ASP A 115 -6.56 8.57 -1.77
CA ASP A 115 -6.56 9.82 -2.53
C ASP A 115 -7.95 10.09 -3.09
N VAL A 116 -8.87 10.54 -2.23
CA VAL A 116 -10.31 10.55 -2.50
C VAL A 116 -10.81 11.87 -3.09
N ALA A 117 -10.00 12.92 -3.04
CA ALA A 117 -10.39 14.25 -3.43
C ALA A 117 -9.33 14.98 -4.26
N GLU A 118 -9.80 15.87 -5.12
CA GLU A 118 -8.99 16.91 -5.72
C GLU A 118 -8.56 17.96 -4.68
N LEU A 119 -7.63 18.84 -5.04
CA LEU A 119 -7.17 19.93 -4.16
C LEU A 119 -8.29 20.86 -3.67
N ASP A 120 -9.37 21.02 -4.44
CA ASP A 120 -10.53 21.82 -4.06
C ASP A 120 -11.57 21.05 -3.20
N GLY A 121 -11.29 19.77 -2.91
CA GLY A 121 -12.14 18.87 -2.15
C GLY A 121 -13.28 18.25 -2.96
N SER A 122 -13.35 18.46 -4.27
CA SER A 122 -14.23 17.70 -5.17
C SER A 122 -13.78 16.23 -5.28
N PHE A 123 -14.63 15.36 -5.81
CA PHE A 123 -14.33 13.93 -5.90
C PHE A 123 -13.36 13.66 -7.05
N ASP A 124 -12.24 13.01 -6.75
CA ASP A 124 -11.27 12.55 -7.75
C ASP A 124 -11.59 11.08 -8.13
N ASP A 125 -11.88 10.79 -9.40
CA ASP A 125 -12.21 9.46 -9.88
C ASP A 125 -11.04 8.70 -10.51
N TRP A 126 -9.87 9.34 -10.63
CA TRP A 126 -8.69 8.89 -11.39
C TRP A 126 -9.04 8.47 -12.83
N ASN A 127 -9.95 9.16 -13.52
CA ASN A 127 -10.25 8.92 -14.94
C ASN A 127 -10.61 10.22 -15.66
N ALA A 128 -9.62 10.85 -16.29
CA ALA A 128 -9.81 12.08 -17.05
C ALA A 128 -10.36 11.83 -18.47
N SER A 129 -10.26 10.59 -18.99
CA SER A 129 -10.60 10.26 -20.38
C SER A 129 -11.51 9.05 -20.49
N ARG A 130 -12.78 9.29 -20.85
CA ARG A 130 -13.79 8.24 -21.06
C ARG A 130 -13.97 7.80 -22.52
N ASP A 131 -12.99 8.09 -23.37
CA ASP A 131 -13.04 7.78 -24.80
C ASP A 131 -12.38 6.43 -25.12
N GLY A 132 -13.10 5.58 -25.85
CA GLY A 132 -12.57 4.30 -26.31
C GLY A 132 -12.15 3.38 -25.16
N PHE A 133 -10.95 2.82 -25.23
CA PHE A 133 -10.43 1.90 -24.21
C PHE A 133 -10.03 2.61 -22.91
N HIS A 134 -9.75 3.91 -22.96
CA HIS A 134 -9.40 4.73 -21.78
C HIS A 134 -10.57 4.81 -20.77
N ALA A 135 -11.81 4.59 -21.22
CA ALA A 135 -12.97 4.52 -20.34
C ALA A 135 -12.88 3.46 -19.23
N GLY A 136 -12.03 2.44 -19.39
CA GLY A 136 -11.76 1.43 -18.37
C GLY A 136 -10.36 1.49 -17.77
N TYR A 137 -9.55 2.49 -18.14
CA TYR A 137 -8.20 2.69 -17.62
C TYR A 137 -8.27 3.81 -16.58
N PHE A 138 -7.59 3.62 -15.46
CA PHE A 138 -7.64 4.54 -14.34
C PHE A 138 -6.21 4.81 -13.87
N GLY A 139 -5.96 6.00 -13.33
CA GLY A 139 -4.62 6.41 -12.89
C GLY A 139 -3.59 6.20 -13.98
N GLU A 140 -3.91 6.58 -15.22
CA GLU A 140 -3.08 6.40 -16.40
C GLU A 140 -1.75 7.15 -16.25
N VAL A 141 -0.66 6.40 -16.27
CA VAL A 141 0.70 6.94 -16.28
C VAL A 141 1.35 6.68 -17.64
N CYS A 142 1.78 7.75 -18.29
CA CYS A 142 2.47 7.74 -19.57
C CYS A 142 3.95 8.11 -19.41
N GLY A 143 4.75 7.79 -20.40
CA GLY A 143 6.12 8.27 -20.51
C GLY A 143 7.15 7.18 -20.69
N GLU A 144 6.79 5.89 -20.59
CA GLU A 144 7.73 4.83 -20.96
C GLU A 144 7.74 4.66 -22.49
N LYS A 145 6.56 4.61 -23.10
CA LYS A 145 6.36 4.48 -24.55
C LYS A 145 5.93 5.80 -25.20
N ASN A 146 4.86 6.39 -24.68
CA ASN A 146 4.23 7.63 -25.13
C ASN A 146 4.97 8.81 -24.51
N LYS A 147 5.84 9.45 -25.29
CA LYS A 147 6.67 10.57 -24.83
C LYS A 147 5.98 11.93 -24.95
N ASP A 148 4.85 11.99 -25.67
CA ASP A 148 4.07 13.20 -25.83
C ASP A 148 3.04 13.33 -24.70
N GLY A 149 3.00 14.51 -24.07
CA GLY A 149 2.03 14.83 -23.02
C GLY A 149 2.60 14.79 -21.60
N ALA A 150 1.69 14.72 -20.62
CA ALA A 150 2.03 14.62 -19.21
C ALA A 150 2.30 13.16 -18.82
N ILE A 151 3.15 12.94 -17.81
CA ILE A 151 3.29 11.62 -17.19
C ILE A 151 1.98 11.21 -16.53
N ASP A 152 1.39 12.12 -15.77
CA ASP A 152 0.07 11.96 -15.18
C ASP A 152 -1.02 12.33 -16.18
N ARG A 153 -1.65 11.33 -16.80
CA ARG A 153 -2.68 11.56 -17.82
C ARG A 153 -4.05 11.81 -17.20
N ASP A 154 -4.30 11.23 -16.03
CA ASP A 154 -5.58 11.36 -15.33
C ASP A 154 -5.65 12.54 -14.35
N GLY A 155 -4.53 13.23 -14.10
CA GLY A 155 -4.51 14.39 -13.21
C GLY A 155 -4.58 14.01 -11.74
N VAL A 156 -4.09 12.82 -11.39
CA VAL A 156 -4.14 12.24 -10.04
C VAL A 156 -3.45 13.17 -9.03
N SER A 157 -4.18 13.60 -8.00
CA SER A 157 -3.60 14.50 -6.98
C SER A 157 -2.44 13.86 -6.21
N TYR A 158 -2.44 12.53 -6.03
CA TYR A 158 -1.40 11.81 -5.29
C TYR A 158 -1.27 12.27 -3.83
N CYS A 159 -2.32 12.88 -3.28
CA CYS A 159 -2.33 13.48 -1.96
C CYS A 159 -3.38 12.80 -1.09
N PRO A 160 -3.07 11.63 -0.51
CA PRO A 160 -4.06 10.86 0.24
C PRO A 160 -4.68 11.67 1.41
N GLU A 161 -6.00 11.81 1.39
CA GLU A 161 -6.80 12.33 2.51
C GLU A 161 -6.89 11.32 3.66
N LEU A 162 -6.92 10.03 3.34
CA LEU A 162 -7.14 8.93 4.28
C LEU A 162 -5.87 8.11 4.47
N GLY A 163 -5.60 7.68 5.71
CA GLY A 163 -4.69 6.56 5.96
C GLY A 163 -5.41 5.25 5.68
N VAL A 164 -5.07 4.59 4.57
CA VAL A 164 -5.72 3.33 4.15
C VAL A 164 -4.80 2.15 4.39
N GLY A 165 -5.32 1.12 5.07
CA GLY A 165 -4.70 -0.18 5.21
C GLY A 165 -5.66 -1.28 4.75
N ARG A 166 -5.10 -2.42 4.34
CA ARG A 166 -5.85 -3.61 3.92
C ARG A 166 -5.56 -4.78 4.84
N TRP A 167 -6.58 -5.49 5.31
CA TRP A 167 -6.42 -6.85 5.82
C TRP A 167 -6.61 -7.82 4.66
N PRO A 168 -5.52 -8.35 4.07
CA PRO A 168 -5.63 -9.25 2.92
C PRO A 168 -6.06 -10.60 3.47
N VAL A 169 -7.36 -10.89 3.45
CA VAL A 169 -7.90 -12.16 3.95
C VAL A 169 -8.96 -12.67 2.97
N SER A 170 -8.89 -13.95 2.64
CA SER A 170 -9.85 -14.62 1.76
C SER A 170 -10.86 -15.45 2.56
N THR A 171 -10.57 -15.75 3.83
CA THR A 171 -11.45 -16.55 4.69
C THR A 171 -11.72 -15.91 6.05
N ARG A 172 -12.81 -16.35 6.69
CA ARG A 172 -13.18 -15.91 8.04
C ARG A 172 -12.16 -16.34 9.09
N GLU A 173 -11.49 -17.47 8.90
CA GLU A 173 -10.42 -17.97 9.78
C GLU A 173 -9.21 -17.04 9.75
N GLN A 174 -8.79 -16.61 8.55
CA GLN A 174 -7.71 -15.63 8.40
C GLN A 174 -8.11 -14.28 9.04
N LEU A 175 -9.35 -13.82 8.81
CA LEU A 175 -9.87 -12.61 9.45
C LEU A 175 -9.79 -12.69 10.98
N ASN A 176 -10.27 -13.79 11.56
CA ASN A 176 -10.23 -13.99 13.02
C ASN A 176 -8.79 -13.99 13.55
N ALA A 177 -7.83 -14.56 12.82
CA ALA A 177 -6.41 -14.55 13.18
C ALA A 177 -5.84 -13.12 13.21
N VAL A 178 -6.11 -12.33 12.16
CA VAL A 178 -5.67 -10.91 12.09
C VAL A 178 -6.31 -10.08 13.21
N ILE A 179 -7.60 -10.27 13.49
CA ILE A 179 -8.31 -9.59 14.58
C ILE A 179 -7.69 -9.94 15.94
N ALA A 180 -7.50 -11.24 16.22
CA ALA A 180 -6.95 -11.70 17.50
C ALA A 180 -5.54 -11.14 17.73
N LYS A 181 -4.68 -11.19 16.70
CA LYS A 181 -3.33 -10.62 16.74
C LYS A 181 -3.37 -9.10 17.00
N THR A 182 -4.23 -8.38 16.29
CA THR A 182 -4.38 -6.92 16.41
C THR A 182 -4.90 -6.48 17.77
N LEU A 183 -5.72 -7.31 18.44
CA LEU A 183 -6.22 -7.06 19.80
C LEU A 183 -5.20 -7.44 20.88
N ALA A 184 -4.36 -8.44 20.63
CA ALA A 184 -3.33 -8.88 21.55
C ALA A 184 -2.08 -7.97 21.55
N ALA A 185 -1.92 -7.14 20.51
CA ALA A 185 -0.79 -6.24 20.35
C ALA A 185 -0.61 -5.28 21.54
N LYS A 186 0.63 -5.19 22.04
CA LYS A 186 1.02 -4.26 23.10
C LYS A 186 2.18 -3.41 22.62
N GLN A 187 2.13 -2.12 22.94
CA GLN A 187 3.25 -1.23 22.65
C GLN A 187 4.30 -1.37 23.76
N PRO A 188 5.59 -1.54 23.42
CA PRO A 188 6.64 -1.68 24.43
C PRO A 188 7.00 -0.33 25.09
N GLU A 189 7.61 -0.43 26.28
CA GLU A 189 8.33 0.62 27.03
C GLU A 189 9.17 1.53 26.12
N ARG A 190 10.04 0.85 25.37
CA ARG A 190 10.99 1.42 24.44
C ARG A 190 10.93 0.62 23.14
N PRO A 191 10.43 1.20 22.03
CA PRO A 191 10.32 0.49 20.77
C PRO A 191 11.71 0.22 20.17
N ARG A 192 11.82 -0.87 19.40
CA ARG A 192 13.05 -1.30 18.74
C ARG A 192 12.91 -1.17 17.22
N ALA A 193 13.97 -0.75 16.55
CA ALA A 193 14.00 -0.60 15.10
C ALA A 193 15.14 -1.44 14.51
N ALA A 194 14.81 -2.33 13.57
CA ALA A 194 15.77 -3.06 12.76
C ALA A 194 15.86 -2.42 11.38
N LEU A 195 17.05 -2.02 10.93
CA LEU A 195 17.27 -1.42 9.62
C LEU A 195 18.24 -2.31 8.86
N LEU A 196 17.76 -2.92 7.78
CA LEU A 196 18.43 -3.98 7.03
C LEU A 196 18.69 -3.53 5.60
N HIS A 197 19.96 -3.34 5.26
CA HIS A 197 20.39 -3.06 3.90
C HIS A 197 21.09 -4.28 3.31
N ALA A 198 20.48 -4.90 2.31
CA ALA A 198 20.97 -6.11 1.64
C ALA A 198 22.20 -5.80 0.77
N ALA A 199 23.13 -6.76 0.68
CA ALA A 199 24.21 -6.71 -0.31
C ALA A 199 23.66 -6.89 -1.74
N GLY A 200 24.43 -6.46 -2.75
CA GLY A 200 24.10 -6.68 -4.16
C GLY A 200 23.04 -5.73 -4.71
N TRP A 201 22.67 -4.69 -3.95
CA TRP A 201 21.81 -3.59 -4.38
C TRP A 201 22.57 -2.26 -4.37
N ILE A 202 21.89 -1.17 -4.74
CA ILE A 202 22.47 0.18 -4.65
C ILE A 202 22.88 0.48 -3.19
N ASP A 203 24.07 1.04 -2.98
CA ASP A 203 24.54 1.35 -1.63
C ASP A 203 23.74 2.51 -1.02
N CYS A 204 22.92 2.19 -0.02
CA CYS A 204 22.17 3.17 0.76
C CYS A 204 22.54 3.12 2.26
N SER A 205 23.73 2.60 2.59
CA SER A 205 24.23 2.48 3.95
C SER A 205 24.22 3.82 4.72
N ALA A 206 24.64 4.90 4.09
CA ALA A 206 24.64 6.24 4.68
C ALA A 206 23.23 6.70 5.07
N LEU A 207 22.25 6.49 4.18
CA LEU A 207 20.83 6.79 4.46
C LEU A 207 20.34 5.94 5.64
N PHE A 208 20.61 4.63 5.65
CA PHE A 208 20.16 3.74 6.72
C PHE A 208 20.75 4.10 8.09
N HIS A 209 22.00 4.56 8.14
CA HIS A 209 22.57 5.13 9.37
C HIS A 209 21.89 6.43 9.80
N GLU A 210 21.52 7.33 8.86
CA GLU A 210 20.75 8.53 9.18
C GLU A 210 19.36 8.19 9.73
N LEU A 211 18.64 7.26 9.09
CA LEU A 211 17.33 6.81 9.52
C LEU A 211 17.39 6.19 10.93
N GLY A 212 18.41 5.37 11.21
CA GLY A 212 18.66 4.80 12.53
C GLY A 212 18.86 5.87 13.60
N ALA A 213 19.74 6.84 13.34
CA ALA A 213 20.00 7.95 14.27
C ALA A 213 18.74 8.81 14.51
N ARG A 214 17.91 9.00 13.48
CA ARG A 214 16.64 9.73 13.57
C ARG A 214 15.65 9.00 14.48
N LEU A 215 15.55 7.68 14.37
CA LEU A 215 14.73 6.84 15.24
C LEU A 215 15.25 6.83 16.68
N ASP A 216 16.56 6.78 16.90
CA ASP A 216 17.15 6.87 18.24
C ASP A 216 16.79 8.21 18.91
N GLY A 217 16.85 9.32 18.17
CA GLY A 217 16.40 10.64 18.65
C GLY A 217 14.91 10.72 19.00
N ALA A 218 14.11 9.81 18.46
CA ALA A 218 12.69 9.62 18.73
C ALA A 218 12.39 8.60 19.84
N GLY A 219 13.42 8.05 20.48
CA GLY A 219 13.28 7.12 21.61
C GLY A 219 13.27 5.64 21.23
N TYR A 220 13.52 5.30 19.97
CA TYR A 220 13.72 3.90 19.56
C TYR A 220 15.10 3.40 20.03
N ALA A 221 15.26 2.08 20.06
CA ALA A 221 16.57 1.43 20.06
C ALA A 221 16.81 0.89 18.66
N SER A 222 17.58 1.62 17.85
CA SER A 222 17.87 1.26 16.46
C SER A 222 19.07 0.32 16.34
N ASN A 223 19.01 -0.58 15.35
CA ASN A 223 20.13 -1.42 14.92
C ASN A 223 20.18 -1.41 13.39
N VAL A 224 21.33 -1.01 12.84
CA VAL A 224 21.56 -0.93 11.39
C VAL A 224 22.50 -2.05 10.98
N SER A 225 22.06 -2.89 10.05
CA SER A 225 22.84 -3.97 9.45
C SER A 225 23.00 -3.75 7.96
N VAL A 226 24.24 -3.73 7.48
CA VAL A 226 24.60 -3.51 6.07
C VAL A 226 25.37 -4.72 5.53
N GLY A 227 24.94 -5.25 4.39
CA GLY A 227 25.73 -6.16 3.56
C GLY A 227 25.74 -7.65 3.97
N GLN A 228 25.22 -8.04 5.14
CA GLN A 228 25.06 -9.44 5.53
C GLN A 228 23.70 -9.69 6.19
N ALA A 229 22.93 -10.60 5.61
CA ALA A 229 21.61 -11.05 6.07
C ALA A 229 21.55 -11.37 7.57
N SER A 230 22.49 -12.21 8.01
CA SER A 230 22.48 -12.86 9.32
C SER A 230 22.77 -11.92 10.47
N ALA A 231 23.51 -10.83 10.23
CA ALA A 231 23.80 -9.83 11.25
C ALA A 231 22.56 -9.04 11.68
N GLY A 232 21.57 -8.93 10.79
CA GLY A 232 20.33 -8.20 11.03
C GLY A 232 19.22 -9.03 11.70
N LEU A 233 19.21 -10.35 11.51
CA LEU A 233 18.17 -11.24 12.04
C LEU A 233 18.07 -11.18 13.57
N GLY A 234 19.20 -11.12 14.26
CA GLY A 234 19.22 -11.01 15.72
C GLY A 234 18.51 -9.76 16.24
N SER A 235 18.45 -8.67 15.47
CA SER A 235 17.70 -7.47 15.86
C SER A 235 16.18 -7.67 15.74
N LEU A 236 15.73 -8.44 14.73
CA LEU A 236 14.33 -8.81 14.54
C LEU A 236 13.87 -9.76 15.65
N GLU A 237 14.66 -10.80 15.92
CA GLU A 237 14.41 -11.82 16.96
C GLU A 237 14.35 -11.23 18.37
N GLN A 238 15.03 -10.11 18.61
CA GLN A 238 14.96 -9.37 19.87
C GLN A 238 13.71 -8.47 19.99
N GLY A 239 12.67 -8.72 19.20
CA GLY A 239 11.38 -8.05 19.30
C GLY A 239 11.36 -6.66 18.69
N ALA A 240 11.92 -6.50 17.49
CA ALA A 240 11.80 -5.24 16.74
C ALA A 240 10.32 -4.87 16.52
N THR A 241 9.94 -3.64 16.85
CA THR A 241 8.59 -3.11 16.57
C THR A 241 8.48 -2.40 15.25
N ILE A 242 9.63 -1.99 14.69
CA ILE A 242 9.79 -1.47 13.34
C ILE A 242 10.89 -2.27 12.65
N ALA A 243 10.68 -2.70 11.41
CA ALA A 243 11.75 -3.19 10.57
C ALA A 243 11.73 -2.53 9.20
N LEU A 244 12.87 -2.01 8.76
CA LEU A 244 13.05 -1.43 7.44
C LEU A 244 13.99 -2.33 6.64
N HIS A 245 13.60 -2.66 5.41
CA HIS A 245 14.41 -3.42 4.48
C HIS A 245 14.66 -2.61 3.21
N ALA A 246 15.92 -2.60 2.76
CA ALA A 246 16.35 -2.07 1.47
C ALA A 246 17.18 -3.14 0.75
N GLY A 247 16.62 -3.73 -0.30
CA GLY A 247 17.29 -4.77 -1.09
C GLY A 247 16.45 -5.29 -2.24
N HIS A 248 16.95 -6.34 -2.88
CA HIS A 248 16.14 -7.18 -3.76
C HIS A 248 15.02 -7.86 -2.97
N GLY A 249 13.93 -8.17 -3.64
CA GLY A 249 12.76 -8.79 -3.03
C GLY A 249 12.08 -9.75 -3.98
N SER A 250 11.36 -10.70 -3.39
CA SER A 250 10.47 -11.61 -4.09
C SER A 250 9.22 -11.85 -3.23
N PRO A 251 8.17 -12.50 -3.78
CA PRO A 251 7.06 -12.98 -2.95
C PRO A 251 7.53 -13.89 -1.80
N GLY A 252 8.69 -14.56 -1.96
CA GLY A 252 9.28 -15.42 -0.95
C GLY A 252 9.97 -14.71 0.22
N GLY A 253 10.40 -13.45 0.07
CA GLY A 253 11.13 -12.75 1.14
C GLY A 253 12.00 -11.58 0.70
N TRP A 254 12.91 -11.19 1.60
CA TRP A 254 13.91 -10.14 1.41
C TRP A 254 15.21 -10.81 0.95
N GLU A 255 15.53 -10.75 -0.34
CA GLU A 255 16.67 -11.50 -0.87
C GLU A 255 17.98 -11.08 -0.20
N HIS A 256 18.82 -12.06 0.12
CA HIS A 256 20.05 -11.85 0.90
C HIS A 256 19.84 -11.17 2.27
N CYS A 257 18.63 -11.23 2.83
CA CYS A 257 18.30 -10.80 4.19
C CYS A 257 17.44 -11.83 4.93
N VAL A 258 16.26 -12.15 4.40
CA VAL A 258 15.31 -13.12 4.94
C VAL A 258 14.72 -13.95 3.80
N GLY A 259 15.08 -15.24 3.73
CA GLY A 259 14.44 -16.21 2.85
C GLY A 259 13.56 -17.20 3.61
N PRO A 260 13.08 -18.28 2.95
CA PRO A 260 12.26 -19.30 3.59
C PRO A 260 12.89 -19.95 4.84
N ALA A 261 14.23 -20.01 4.92
CA ALA A 261 14.93 -20.57 6.07
C ALA A 261 14.91 -19.62 7.29
N GLU A 262 14.78 -18.32 7.06
CA GLU A 262 14.77 -17.26 8.07
C GLU A 262 13.37 -16.69 8.32
N GLU A 263 12.33 -17.17 7.62
CA GLU A 263 10.95 -16.72 7.79
C GLU A 263 10.45 -16.90 9.23
N ALA A 264 10.93 -17.94 9.93
CA ALA A 264 10.67 -18.14 11.36
C ALA A 264 11.13 -16.93 12.20
N ALA A 265 12.20 -16.23 11.82
CA ALA A 265 12.65 -15.03 12.51
C ALA A 265 11.69 -13.85 12.30
N LEU A 266 11.10 -13.68 11.11
CA LEU A 266 10.07 -12.67 10.88
C LEU A 266 8.77 -13.02 11.61
N LEU A 267 8.38 -14.30 11.64
CA LEU A 267 7.23 -14.76 12.42
C LEU A 267 7.46 -14.62 13.93
N SER A 268 8.72 -14.62 14.40
CA SER A 268 9.07 -14.37 15.80
C SER A 268 8.92 -12.90 16.22
N ILE A 269 8.77 -11.98 15.25
CA ILE A 269 8.53 -10.57 15.55
C ILE A 269 7.24 -10.45 16.34
N ALA A 270 7.33 -9.80 17.50
CA ALA A 270 6.19 -9.55 18.37
C ALA A 270 5.36 -8.37 17.82
N ASN A 271 4.63 -8.59 16.72
CA ASN A 271 3.59 -7.70 16.22
C ASN A 271 4.14 -6.30 15.82
N GLY A 272 5.10 -6.27 14.89
CA GLY A 272 5.75 -5.04 14.42
C GLY A 272 5.14 -4.43 13.15
N VAL A 273 5.62 -3.24 12.78
CA VAL A 273 5.39 -2.63 11.45
C VAL A 273 6.64 -2.82 10.60
N LEU A 274 6.49 -3.53 9.48
CA LEU A 274 7.58 -3.86 8.57
C LEU A 274 7.44 -3.02 7.30
N PHE A 275 8.54 -2.53 6.74
CA PHE A 275 8.56 -1.77 5.51
C PHE A 275 9.73 -2.22 4.63
N SER A 276 9.42 -2.89 3.52
CA SER A 276 10.39 -3.31 2.52
C SER A 276 10.37 -2.44 1.26
N ALA A 277 11.49 -1.81 0.94
CA ALA A 277 11.79 -1.27 -0.38
C ALA A 277 12.43 -2.37 -1.26
N GLY A 278 11.65 -3.40 -1.59
CA GLY A 278 12.08 -4.52 -2.42
C GLY A 278 10.92 -5.03 -3.30
N CYS A 279 11.27 -5.59 -4.45
CA CYS A 279 10.30 -6.04 -5.46
C CYS A 279 9.34 -7.10 -4.89
N SER A 280 8.06 -7.03 -5.24
CA SER A 280 7.02 -8.06 -5.05
C SER A 280 6.85 -8.60 -3.61
N THR A 281 7.44 -7.95 -2.61
CA THR A 281 7.34 -8.42 -1.22
C THR A 281 5.95 -8.22 -0.62
N ALA A 282 5.10 -7.45 -1.30
CA ALA A 282 3.66 -7.32 -1.04
C ALA A 282 2.87 -7.53 -2.34
N HIS A 283 3.18 -8.55 -3.14
CA HIS A 283 2.36 -8.96 -4.28
C HIS A 283 1.07 -9.62 -3.76
N TRP A 284 -0.10 -9.00 -3.99
CA TRP A 284 -1.40 -9.44 -3.43
C TRP A 284 -2.53 -9.53 -4.47
N ALA A 285 -2.25 -9.18 -5.73
CA ALA A 285 -3.18 -9.30 -6.85
C ALA A 285 -2.36 -9.55 -8.13
N PRO A 286 -2.98 -9.99 -9.24
CA PRO A 286 -2.25 -10.29 -10.47
C PRO A 286 -1.56 -9.03 -11.02
N GLU A 287 -0.62 -9.24 -11.95
CA GLU A 287 0.01 -8.19 -12.75
C GLU A 287 -0.44 -8.29 -14.23
N PRO A 288 -1.65 -7.82 -14.58
CA PRO A 288 -2.13 -7.84 -15.95
C PRO A 288 -1.34 -6.90 -16.87
N PRO A 289 -1.30 -7.16 -18.18
CA PRO A 289 -1.72 -8.40 -18.82
C PRO A 289 -0.57 -9.43 -18.85
N TYR A 290 0.44 -9.31 -17.99
CA TYR A 290 1.57 -10.24 -17.98
C TYR A 290 1.19 -11.59 -17.40
N GLN A 291 0.55 -11.57 -16.23
CA GLN A 291 -0.01 -12.75 -15.57
C GLN A 291 -1.44 -13.03 -16.04
N PRO A 292 -1.95 -14.27 -15.85
CA PRO A 292 -3.37 -14.56 -16.04
C PRO A 292 -4.25 -13.69 -15.14
N TYR A 293 -5.39 -13.24 -15.68
CA TYR A 293 -6.36 -12.41 -14.94
C TYR A 293 -7.75 -12.57 -15.54
N VAL A 294 -8.78 -12.14 -14.80
CA VAL A 294 -10.15 -12.01 -15.32
C VAL A 294 -10.37 -10.55 -15.72
N ASP A 295 -10.81 -10.29 -16.93
CA ASP A 295 -11.11 -8.92 -17.35
C ASP A 295 -12.46 -8.41 -16.84
N ALA A 296 -12.73 -7.11 -17.00
CA ALA A 296 -13.94 -6.45 -16.50
C ALA A 296 -15.25 -7.01 -17.09
N LEU A 297 -15.20 -7.81 -18.17
CA LEU A 297 -16.34 -8.51 -18.75
C LEU A 297 -16.48 -9.95 -18.23
N GLY A 298 -15.61 -10.36 -17.31
CA GLY A 298 -15.58 -11.71 -16.75
C GLY A 298 -14.87 -12.73 -17.63
N VAL A 299 -14.10 -12.31 -18.63
CA VAL A 299 -13.40 -13.22 -19.55
C VAL A 299 -11.99 -13.52 -19.02
N PRO A 300 -11.62 -14.80 -18.84
CA PRO A 300 -10.26 -15.16 -18.46
C PRO A 300 -9.25 -14.85 -19.57
N GLN A 301 -8.18 -14.16 -19.20
CA GLN A 301 -7.03 -13.86 -20.03
C GLN A 301 -5.86 -14.73 -19.57
N ARG A 302 -5.09 -15.29 -20.52
CA ARG A 302 -3.94 -16.16 -20.24
C ARG A 302 -2.72 -15.37 -19.78
N GLY A 303 -2.60 -14.13 -20.22
CA GLY A 303 -1.45 -13.27 -19.97
C GLY A 303 -0.26 -13.55 -20.89
N THR A 304 0.59 -12.54 -21.08
CA THR A 304 1.73 -12.62 -22.02
C THR A 304 2.84 -13.55 -21.55
N ASN A 305 3.00 -13.75 -20.24
CA ASN A 305 3.97 -14.72 -19.69
C ASN A 305 3.61 -16.16 -20.09
N ALA A 306 2.33 -16.42 -20.39
CA ALA A 306 1.85 -17.67 -20.93
C ALA A 306 1.74 -17.68 -22.46
N GLY A 307 2.33 -16.69 -23.15
CA GLY A 307 2.38 -16.61 -24.62
C GLY A 307 1.16 -15.97 -25.29
N GLN A 308 0.25 -15.33 -24.56
CA GLN A 308 -0.80 -14.51 -25.18
C GLN A 308 -0.19 -13.26 -25.84
N VAL A 309 -0.72 -12.87 -27.00
CA VAL A 309 -0.38 -11.62 -27.68
C VAL A 309 -1.66 -10.83 -27.89
N PHE A 310 -1.69 -9.59 -27.40
CA PHE A 310 -2.81 -8.68 -27.54
C PHE A 310 -2.68 -7.88 -28.85
N THR A 311 -3.72 -7.91 -29.69
CA THR A 311 -3.76 -7.20 -30.99
C THR A 311 -4.49 -5.85 -30.90
N SER A 312 -4.98 -5.51 -29.72
CA SER A 312 -5.59 -4.24 -29.32
C SER A 312 -5.16 -3.96 -27.88
N PRO A 313 -5.42 -2.75 -27.33
CA PRO A 313 -5.22 -2.50 -25.90
C PRO A 313 -5.86 -3.64 -25.07
N PRO A 314 -5.15 -4.18 -24.06
CA PRO A 314 -5.67 -5.26 -23.24
C PRO A 314 -6.95 -4.81 -22.51
N PRO A 315 -7.95 -5.69 -22.38
CA PRO A 315 -9.15 -5.34 -21.63
C PRO A 315 -8.80 -5.04 -20.16
N PRO A 316 -9.45 -4.06 -19.51
CA PRO A 316 -9.12 -3.72 -18.14
C PRO A 316 -9.42 -4.89 -17.19
N PRO A 317 -8.63 -5.10 -16.12
CA PRO A 317 -8.90 -6.16 -15.16
C PRO A 317 -10.23 -5.95 -14.43
N ALA A 318 -10.95 -7.04 -14.13
CA ALA A 318 -12.06 -6.97 -13.20
C ALA A 318 -11.58 -6.49 -11.82
N PRO A 319 -12.37 -5.69 -11.08
CA PRO A 319 -12.00 -5.28 -9.73
C PRO A 319 -11.79 -6.45 -8.77
N LEU A 320 -12.59 -7.52 -8.88
CA LEU A 320 -12.37 -8.76 -8.13
C LEU A 320 -11.58 -9.72 -9.00
N GLN A 321 -10.49 -10.25 -8.45
CA GLN A 321 -9.66 -11.26 -9.09
C GLN A 321 -9.77 -12.55 -8.28
N GLY A 322 -10.59 -13.48 -8.77
CA GLY A 322 -10.75 -14.79 -8.15
C GLY A 322 -9.66 -15.78 -8.58
N GLY A 323 -9.39 -16.75 -7.71
CA GLY A 323 -8.36 -17.77 -7.91
C GLY A 323 -7.09 -17.44 -7.14
N ALA A 324 -6.38 -18.48 -6.68
CA ALA A 324 -5.11 -18.28 -5.99
C ALA A 324 -4.16 -17.51 -6.93
N HIS A 325 -3.85 -16.25 -6.60
CA HIS A 325 -2.61 -15.64 -7.04
C HIS A 325 -1.52 -16.64 -6.70
N ALA A 326 -0.76 -17.07 -7.72
CA ALA A 326 0.03 -18.31 -7.63
C ALA A 326 1.05 -18.29 -6.48
N GLU A 327 1.35 -17.11 -5.93
CA GLU A 327 2.30 -16.91 -4.85
C GLU A 327 1.73 -15.90 -3.85
N GLU A 328 1.37 -16.39 -2.65
CA GLU A 328 1.17 -15.53 -1.49
C GLU A 328 2.48 -14.78 -1.21
N SER A 329 2.43 -13.48 -0.99
CA SER A 329 3.63 -12.70 -0.67
C SER A 329 4.04 -12.83 0.79
N ILE A 330 5.31 -12.54 1.09
CA ILE A 330 5.80 -12.49 2.47
C ILE A 330 5.01 -11.46 3.30
N GLY A 331 4.60 -10.33 2.71
CA GLY A 331 3.76 -9.34 3.39
C GLY A 331 2.42 -9.91 3.85
N GLU A 332 1.72 -10.64 2.97
CA GLU A 332 0.47 -11.32 3.31
C GLU A 332 0.67 -12.40 4.38
N ARG A 333 1.69 -13.26 4.22
CA ARG A 333 2.01 -14.31 5.20
C ARG A 333 2.20 -13.74 6.60
N LEU A 334 2.98 -12.66 6.71
CA LEU A 334 3.29 -12.05 8.01
C LEU A 334 2.08 -11.34 8.63
N VAL A 335 1.21 -10.72 7.83
CA VAL A 335 -0.02 -10.10 8.32
C VAL A 335 -1.07 -11.15 8.69
N ARG A 336 -1.18 -12.25 7.95
CA ARG A 336 -2.12 -13.36 8.22
C ARG A 336 -1.67 -14.28 9.36
N ALA A 337 -0.38 -14.31 9.69
CA ALA A 337 0.16 -15.17 10.73
C ALA A 337 -0.56 -14.97 12.08
N PRO A 338 -1.11 -16.02 12.70
CA PRO A 338 -1.90 -15.91 13.93
C PRO A 338 -1.05 -15.58 15.16
N ASN A 339 0.22 -16.02 15.16
CA ASN A 339 1.14 -15.88 16.29
C ASN A 339 2.41 -15.16 15.80
N GLY A 340 2.47 -13.85 16.02
CA GLY A 340 3.61 -13.02 15.61
C GLY A 340 3.53 -12.52 14.16
N GLY A 341 4.68 -12.20 13.60
CA GLY A 341 4.78 -11.54 12.29
C GLY A 341 4.49 -10.05 12.37
N ALA A 342 3.79 -9.55 11.36
CA ALA A 342 3.50 -8.14 11.19
C ALA A 342 2.08 -7.78 11.68
N LEU A 343 1.94 -6.65 12.36
CA LEU A 343 0.66 -5.94 12.45
C LEU A 343 0.38 -5.17 11.19
N ALA A 344 1.45 -4.62 10.59
CA ALA A 344 1.39 -3.94 9.32
C ALA A 344 2.65 -4.20 8.51
N TYR A 345 2.50 -4.33 7.21
CA TYR A 345 3.54 -4.54 6.23
C TYR A 345 3.36 -3.56 5.08
N ILE A 346 4.37 -2.72 4.84
CA ILE A 346 4.43 -1.82 3.70
C ILE A 346 5.42 -2.39 2.69
N GLY A 347 4.97 -2.60 1.45
CA GLY A 347 5.83 -3.17 0.42
C GLY A 347 5.31 -2.92 -0.99
N CYS A 348 6.16 -3.25 -1.96
CA CYS A 348 5.87 -3.12 -3.37
C CYS A 348 5.13 -4.36 -3.90
N THR A 349 4.12 -4.13 -4.74
CA THR A 349 3.33 -5.18 -5.40
C THR A 349 4.09 -5.90 -6.52
N THR A 350 4.98 -5.17 -7.21
CA THR A 350 5.81 -5.65 -8.32
C THR A 350 7.24 -5.06 -8.19
N GLY A 351 7.89 -4.65 -9.28
CA GLY A 351 9.21 -4.00 -9.28
C GLY A 351 9.29 -2.72 -8.42
N ALA A 352 10.22 -2.70 -7.46
CA ALA A 352 10.60 -1.53 -6.66
C ALA A 352 11.87 -0.87 -7.23
N GLN A 353 11.88 0.46 -7.27
CA GLN A 353 13.03 1.26 -7.72
C GLN A 353 13.71 2.00 -6.57
N PRO A 354 14.98 2.43 -6.73
CA PRO A 354 15.71 3.21 -5.74
C PRO A 354 14.96 4.41 -5.12
N CYS A 355 14.13 5.11 -5.90
CA CYS A 355 13.35 6.24 -5.39
C CYS A 355 12.37 5.83 -4.26
N ALA A 356 12.00 4.55 -4.15
CA ALA A 356 11.18 4.04 -3.04
C ALA A 356 11.84 4.27 -1.66
N LEU A 357 13.16 4.49 -1.59
CA LEU A 357 13.84 4.87 -0.35
C LEU A 357 13.33 6.20 0.22
N SER A 358 12.83 7.12 -0.62
CA SER A 358 12.21 8.36 -0.17
C SER A 358 10.87 8.10 0.55
N LEU A 359 10.14 7.02 0.22
CA LEU A 359 8.99 6.60 1.03
C LEU A 359 9.42 6.16 2.43
N GLN A 360 10.52 5.41 2.55
CA GLN A 360 11.05 5.00 3.86
C GLN A 360 11.56 6.20 4.66
N ASP A 361 12.25 7.15 4.03
CA ASP A 361 12.67 8.40 4.70
C ASP A 361 11.44 9.18 5.22
N GLY A 362 10.44 9.37 4.37
CA GLY A 362 9.18 10.01 4.75
C GLY A 362 8.47 9.33 5.93
N PHE A 363 8.44 7.99 5.93
CA PHE A 363 7.87 7.20 7.01
C PHE A 363 8.63 7.38 8.32
N VAL A 364 9.97 7.29 8.29
CA VAL A 364 10.80 7.48 9.48
C VAL A 364 10.71 8.92 10.00
N ARG A 365 10.66 9.92 9.12
CA ARG A 365 10.42 11.33 9.49
C ARG A 365 9.09 11.49 10.21
N ALA A 366 8.03 10.82 9.75
CA ALA A 366 6.74 10.83 10.42
C ALA A 366 6.83 10.20 11.82
N LEU A 367 7.48 9.04 11.96
CA LEU A 367 7.70 8.39 13.27
C LEU A 367 8.52 9.24 14.23
N ALA A 368 9.51 9.98 13.71
CA ALA A 368 10.41 10.80 14.51
C ALA A 368 9.87 12.20 14.81
N GLN A 369 8.72 12.57 14.24
CA GLN A 369 8.12 13.87 14.45
C GLN A 369 7.58 13.95 15.89
N ARG A 370 8.13 14.90 16.66
CA ARG A 370 7.60 15.21 17.99
C ARG A 370 6.30 15.99 17.82
N GLU A 371 5.20 15.38 18.19
CA GLU A 371 3.92 16.09 18.28
C GLU A 371 3.80 16.80 19.64
N ALA A 372 2.85 17.73 19.76
CA ALA A 372 2.56 18.40 21.02
C ALA A 372 2.19 17.35 22.11
N PRO A 373 2.41 17.64 23.42
CA PRO A 373 2.12 16.68 24.49
C PRO A 373 0.70 16.11 24.49
N ASP A 374 -0.28 16.88 23.98
CA ASP A 374 -1.69 16.50 23.92
C ASP A 374 -2.12 15.98 22.53
N ALA A 375 -1.17 15.80 21.60
CA ALA A 375 -1.48 15.32 20.27
C ALA A 375 -1.89 13.83 20.28
N PRO A 376 -2.82 13.42 19.41
CA PRO A 376 -3.18 12.02 19.27
C PRO A 376 -1.96 11.16 18.95
N ARG A 377 -1.92 9.93 19.47
CA ARG A 377 -0.85 8.99 19.11
C ARG A 377 -0.81 8.78 17.60
N LEU A 378 0.39 8.89 17.01
CA LEU A 378 0.65 8.59 15.61
C LEU A 378 0.24 7.15 15.29
N ARG A 379 -0.56 6.96 14.24
CA ARG A 379 -0.94 5.64 13.72
C ARG A 379 -0.15 5.32 12.45
N VAL A 380 -0.06 4.04 12.12
CA VAL A 380 0.63 3.59 10.89
C VAL A 380 0.04 4.23 9.63
N GLY A 381 -1.29 4.44 9.58
CA GLY A 381 -1.94 5.16 8.49
C GLY A 381 -1.52 6.62 8.38
N ASP A 382 -1.26 7.31 9.50
CA ASP A 382 -0.73 8.68 9.49
C ASP A 382 0.70 8.71 8.94
N ALA A 383 1.54 7.76 9.40
CA ALA A 383 2.92 7.65 8.96
C ALA A 383 3.01 7.30 7.48
N TRP A 384 2.14 6.41 6.98
CA TRP A 384 2.08 6.05 5.56
C TRP A 384 1.62 7.21 4.68
N ARG A 385 0.56 7.92 5.09
CA ARG A 385 0.07 9.12 4.38
C ARG A 385 1.16 10.21 4.31
N ARG A 386 1.87 10.45 5.42
CA ARG A 386 3.00 11.40 5.47
C ARG A 386 4.19 10.93 4.63
N ALA A 387 4.44 9.62 4.55
CA ALA A 387 5.47 9.04 3.69
C ALA A 387 5.20 9.31 2.21
N LEU A 388 3.95 9.11 1.76
CA LEU A 388 3.52 9.41 0.39
C LEU A 388 3.63 10.91 0.07
N ALA A 389 3.19 11.78 0.97
CA ALA A 389 3.34 13.23 0.79
C ALA A 389 4.82 13.67 0.71
N HIS A 390 5.68 13.07 1.55
CA HIS A 390 7.12 13.31 1.49
C HIS A 390 7.72 12.80 0.17
N TYR A 391 7.35 11.60 -0.27
CA TYR A 391 7.76 11.03 -1.54
C TYR A 391 7.39 11.94 -2.71
N HIS A 392 6.14 12.40 -2.75
CA HIS A 392 5.65 13.31 -3.76
C HIS A 392 6.53 14.57 -3.89
N ALA A 393 6.89 15.17 -2.75
CA ALA A 393 7.74 16.36 -2.70
C ALA A 393 9.23 16.07 -3.00
N ALA A 394 9.79 15.02 -2.41
CA ALA A 394 11.21 14.66 -2.52
C ALA A 394 11.58 14.26 -3.95
N GLU A 395 10.73 13.49 -4.61
CA GLU A 395 10.91 13.05 -5.99
C GLU A 395 10.35 14.03 -7.02
N ARG A 396 9.76 15.15 -6.56
CA ARG A 396 9.21 16.24 -7.38
C ARG A 396 8.22 15.73 -8.44
N LEU A 397 7.27 14.89 -8.03
CA LEU A 397 6.38 14.20 -8.96
C LEU A 397 5.62 15.14 -9.91
N ALA A 398 5.13 16.27 -9.39
CA ALA A 398 4.45 17.30 -10.18
C ALA A 398 5.32 17.97 -11.26
N ASP A 399 6.65 17.88 -11.16
CA ASP A 399 7.59 18.45 -12.14
C ASP A 399 8.07 17.42 -13.17
N LEU A 400 7.78 16.14 -12.97
CA LEU A 400 8.24 15.07 -13.85
C LEU A 400 7.59 15.20 -15.23
N LYS A 401 8.40 14.98 -16.28
CA LYS A 401 7.96 14.99 -17.67
C LYS A 401 8.54 13.78 -18.38
N PRO A 402 7.85 13.24 -19.40
CA PRO A 402 8.44 12.20 -20.23
C PRO A 402 9.72 12.73 -20.86
N ASN A 403 10.73 11.86 -20.96
CA ASN A 403 11.95 12.10 -21.70
C ASN A 403 12.41 10.77 -22.33
N GLU A 404 13.60 10.74 -22.94
CA GLU A 404 14.11 9.52 -23.59
C GLU A 404 14.33 8.34 -22.61
N ASP A 405 14.45 8.63 -21.31
CA ASP A 405 14.59 7.62 -20.26
C ASP A 405 13.22 7.02 -19.90
N TRP A 406 13.23 5.75 -19.49
CA TRP A 406 12.07 5.05 -18.94
C TRP A 406 11.86 5.37 -17.45
N TYR A 407 12.86 5.94 -16.78
CA TYR A 407 12.85 6.11 -15.33
C TYR A 407 11.88 7.18 -14.79
N PRO A 408 11.67 8.36 -15.41
CA PRO A 408 10.73 9.36 -14.89
C PRO A 408 9.31 8.87 -14.61
N PRO A 409 8.62 8.15 -15.52
CA PRO A 409 7.31 7.57 -15.18
C PRO A 409 7.45 6.54 -14.06
N SER A 410 8.53 5.75 -14.04
CA SER A 410 8.81 4.78 -12.97
C SER A 410 8.93 5.41 -11.59
N ILE A 411 9.46 6.64 -11.50
CA ILE A 411 9.39 7.45 -10.28
C ILE A 411 7.92 7.78 -9.99
N TYR A 412 7.20 8.40 -10.92
CA TYR A 412 5.81 8.80 -10.69
C TYR A 412 4.91 7.67 -10.13
N PHE A 413 4.92 6.50 -10.77
CA PHE A 413 4.06 5.40 -10.37
C PHE A 413 4.62 4.54 -9.22
N GLN A 414 5.80 4.88 -8.66
CA GLN A 414 6.45 4.04 -7.65
C GLN A 414 5.62 3.93 -6.37
N GLY A 415 5.12 5.06 -5.85
CA GLY A 415 4.30 5.06 -4.63
C GLY A 415 2.93 4.41 -4.84
N MET A 416 2.37 4.47 -6.05
CA MET A 416 1.10 3.82 -6.37
C MET A 416 1.19 2.29 -6.29
N LYS A 417 2.38 1.71 -6.53
CA LYS A 417 2.66 0.26 -6.40
C LYS A 417 2.93 -0.19 -4.95
N PHE A 418 2.99 0.73 -3.99
CA PHE A 418 3.20 0.37 -2.59
C PHE A 418 1.87 0.29 -1.85
N VAL A 419 1.71 -0.76 -1.06
CA VAL A 419 0.49 -1.01 -0.28
C VAL A 419 0.83 -1.14 1.21
N LEU A 420 -0.09 -0.69 2.06
CA LEU A 420 -0.09 -0.95 3.50
C LEU A 420 -1.04 -2.12 3.77
N LEU A 421 -0.48 -3.31 3.99
CA LEU A 421 -1.23 -4.47 4.50
C LEU A 421 -1.22 -4.42 6.03
N GLY A 422 -2.37 -4.36 6.70
CA GLY A 422 -2.49 -4.38 8.17
C GLY A 422 -3.20 -3.19 8.81
#